data_AF-A0A8S2XKU6-F1
#
_entry.id   AF-A0A8S2XKU6-F1
#
_cell.length_a   1.000
_cell.length_b   1.000
_cell.length_c   1.000
_cell.angle_alpha   90.00
_cell.angle_beta   90.00
_cell.angle_gamma   90.00
#
_symmetry.space_group_name_H-M   'P 1'
#
loop_
_entity.id
_entity.type
_entity.pdbx_description
1 polymer ?
#
loop_
_entity_poly.entity_id
_entity_poly.type
_entity_poly.pdbx_seq_one_letter_code
_entity_poly.pdbx_strand_id
1 'polypeptide(L)'
;MCFFFSRHLSHAEALKAHNSPRWWKLHEACLLAMGRCKQLLNDMLVTGYVKIDLEAFIRQVPLADLSQFDYPYLVCQAALFAGRFSRLLSAEVNRIFLDGICQLLEHAQHPIINLSSLRAFYYYCEEVGVDQTNDVVHYLPRIFEGILTTMSRIPQSAYIWPLESLAILISVDETFVSTIEHRLSPLAIELFVNYVQDPLINGETTAIIKGLVHNSKVSSLIQERLIPLVQSIVDNNSVPSALPRIAPSLAFSVIDLLTTVLRSLNPPINSNLLNQTFPVVIHLLVTSDDQQLLINGGECLCAFLSCVSVDLFSWKDSKTNVSSIEYILQVLAKFLDPKTPENCCTFIGKLIRGFIREINKTNQPSLLGDTLGQILKAVLAKLQ
;
A
#
# COMPACT_ATOMS: atom_id res chain seq x y z
N MET A 1 -22.43 -1.78 32.54
CA MET A 1 -21.10 -1.77 31.92
C MET A 1 -20.26 -0.59 32.43
N CYS A 2 -20.71 0.65 32.27
CA CYS A 2 -20.00 1.87 32.70
C CYS A 2 -19.73 1.98 34.21
N PHE A 3 -20.70 1.58 35.04
CA PHE A 3 -20.53 1.50 36.49
C PHE A 3 -19.41 0.52 36.91
N PHE A 4 -19.26 -0.58 36.18
CA PHE A 4 -18.23 -1.58 36.45
C PHE A 4 -16.84 -0.99 36.18
N PHE A 5 -16.66 -0.32 35.03
CA PHE A 5 -15.39 0.33 34.69
C PHE A 5 -15.02 1.45 35.68
N SER A 6 -15.96 2.34 36.01
CA SER A 6 -15.72 3.40 37.00
C SER A 6 -15.28 2.83 38.37
N ARG A 7 -15.93 1.75 38.83
CA ARG A 7 -15.53 1.06 40.07
C ARG A 7 -14.13 0.47 39.99
N HIS A 8 -13.76 -0.15 38.87
CA HIS A 8 -12.43 -0.75 38.70
C HIS A 8 -11.33 0.29 38.55
N LEU A 9 -11.60 1.42 37.91
CA LEU A 9 -10.70 2.56 37.84
C LEU A 9 -10.49 3.20 39.22
N SER A 10 -11.57 3.45 39.98
CA SER A 10 -11.43 3.95 41.36
C SER A 10 -10.67 2.99 42.27
N HIS A 11 -10.82 1.68 42.04
CA HIS A 11 -10.06 0.67 42.78
C HIS A 11 -8.58 0.68 42.39
N ALA A 12 -8.27 0.88 41.11
CA ALA A 12 -6.90 1.00 40.64
C ALA A 12 -6.22 2.27 41.15
N GLU A 13 -6.92 3.41 41.20
CA GLU A 13 -6.43 4.65 41.82
C GLU A 13 -6.15 4.45 43.32
N ALA A 14 -7.04 3.77 44.04
CA ALA A 14 -6.79 3.40 45.43
C ALA A 14 -5.54 2.52 45.55
N LEU A 15 -5.38 1.50 44.70
CA LEU A 15 -4.18 0.66 44.68
C LEU A 15 -2.91 1.45 44.36
N LYS A 16 -2.98 2.44 43.46
CA LYS A 16 -1.89 3.37 43.14
C LYS A 16 -1.52 4.22 44.35
N ALA A 17 -2.51 4.77 45.05
CA ALA A 17 -2.30 5.55 46.29
C ALA A 17 -1.65 4.72 47.41
N HIS A 18 -1.88 3.41 47.43
CA HIS A 18 -1.25 2.47 48.36
C HIS A 18 0.09 1.90 47.83
N ASN A 19 0.65 2.46 46.76
CA ASN A 19 1.90 2.02 46.12
C ASN A 19 1.93 0.53 45.74
N SER A 20 0.78 -0.06 45.41
CA SER A 20 0.71 -1.46 44.99
C SER A 20 1.37 -1.64 43.62
N PRO A 21 2.33 -2.57 43.43
CA PRO A 21 3.08 -2.72 42.19
C PRO A 21 2.23 -3.20 40.99
N ARG A 22 0.95 -3.55 41.20
CA ARG A 22 0.05 -4.13 40.19
C ARG A 22 -1.12 -3.21 39.83
N TRP A 23 -1.16 -1.97 40.33
CA TRP A 23 -2.25 -1.02 40.05
C TRP A 23 -2.51 -0.85 38.54
N TRP A 24 -1.43 -0.75 37.76
CA TRP A 24 -1.46 -0.53 36.31
C TRP A 24 -2.13 -1.66 35.53
N LYS A 25 -2.13 -2.90 36.05
CA LYS A 25 -2.77 -4.05 35.37
C LYS A 25 -4.28 -3.90 35.30
N LEU A 26 -4.88 -3.30 36.35
CA LEU A 26 -6.31 -3.08 36.38
C LEU A 26 -6.71 -1.94 35.45
N HIS A 27 -5.89 -0.87 35.36
CA HIS A 27 -6.05 0.17 34.34
C HIS A 27 -5.96 -0.39 32.93
N GLU A 28 -4.88 -1.14 32.64
CA GLU A 28 -4.65 -1.77 31.34
C GLU A 28 -5.85 -2.62 30.90
N ALA A 29 -6.34 -3.50 31.78
CA ALA A 29 -7.47 -4.35 31.49
C ALA A 29 -8.77 -3.56 31.26
N CYS A 30 -9.00 -2.46 32.00
CA CYS A 30 -10.16 -1.60 31.80
C CYS A 30 -10.11 -0.90 30.44
N LEU A 31 -8.97 -0.31 30.08
CA LEU A 31 -8.77 0.36 28.80
C LEU A 31 -8.94 -0.61 27.63
N LEU A 32 -8.36 -1.81 27.74
CA LEU A 32 -8.50 -2.86 26.73
C LEU A 32 -9.96 -3.28 26.55
N ALA A 33 -10.67 -3.57 27.65
CA ALA A 33 -12.07 -4.01 27.60
C ALA A 33 -12.98 -2.92 27.04
N MET A 34 -12.83 -1.67 27.49
CA MET A 34 -13.59 -0.53 26.94
C MET A 34 -13.28 -0.33 25.45
N GLY A 35 -12.00 -0.38 25.07
CA GLY A 35 -11.58 -0.24 23.68
C GLY A 35 -12.10 -1.36 22.77
N ARG A 36 -12.32 -2.58 23.28
CA ARG A 36 -12.94 -3.69 22.53
C ARG A 36 -14.44 -3.52 22.37
N CYS A 37 -15.11 -2.88 23.32
CA CYS A 37 -16.53 -2.58 23.28
C CYS A 37 -16.85 -1.22 22.62
N LYS A 38 -15.94 -0.66 21.81
CA LYS A 38 -16.09 0.67 21.21
C LYS A 38 -17.45 0.87 20.51
N GLN A 39 -17.86 -0.04 19.63
CA GLN A 39 -19.12 0.10 18.88
C GLN A 39 -20.32 0.19 19.82
N LEU A 40 -20.41 -0.74 20.78
CA LEU A 40 -21.44 -0.73 21.81
C LEU A 40 -21.39 0.55 22.65
N LEU A 41 -20.20 1.04 23.01
CA LEU A 41 -20.06 2.29 23.76
C LEU A 41 -20.56 3.48 22.94
N ASN A 42 -20.21 3.56 21.66
CA ASN A 42 -20.68 4.62 20.77
C ASN A 42 -22.21 4.60 20.63
N ASP A 43 -22.81 3.42 20.42
CA ASP A 43 -24.26 3.27 20.32
C ASP A 43 -24.96 3.70 21.61
N MET A 44 -24.38 3.36 22.77
CA MET A 44 -24.92 3.70 24.09
C MET A 44 -24.77 5.19 24.43
N LEU A 45 -23.75 5.86 23.87
CA LEU A 45 -23.58 7.31 23.96
C LEU A 45 -24.57 8.05 23.07
N VAL A 46 -24.76 7.59 21.83
CA VAL A 46 -25.69 8.20 20.86
C VAL A 46 -27.15 8.02 21.32
N THR A 47 -27.52 6.85 21.83
CA THR A 47 -28.85 6.59 22.39
C THR A 47 -29.09 7.27 23.74
N GLY A 48 -28.06 7.87 24.35
CA GLY A 48 -28.15 8.53 25.65
C GLY A 48 -28.39 7.58 26.84
N TYR A 49 -28.29 6.26 26.64
CA TYR A 49 -28.44 5.26 27.70
C TYR A 49 -27.35 5.38 28.76
N VAL A 50 -26.17 5.89 28.36
CA VAL A 50 -25.04 6.16 29.24
C VAL A 50 -24.63 7.62 29.09
N LYS A 51 -24.48 8.31 30.22
CA LYS A 51 -23.85 9.64 30.29
C LYS A 51 -22.44 9.48 30.85
N ILE A 52 -21.47 9.22 29.98
CA ILE A 52 -20.04 9.33 30.29
C ILE A 52 -19.49 10.52 29.52
N ASP A 53 -18.77 11.40 30.20
CA ASP A 53 -17.88 12.36 29.56
C ASP A 53 -16.60 11.64 29.14
N LEU A 54 -16.58 11.16 27.90
CA LEU A 54 -15.49 10.37 27.36
C LEU A 54 -14.23 11.22 27.15
N GLU A 55 -14.39 12.50 26.83
CA GLU A 55 -13.28 13.43 26.64
C GLU A 55 -12.56 13.69 27.96
N ALA A 56 -13.30 14.00 29.03
CA ALA A 56 -12.73 14.16 30.36
C ALA A 56 -12.03 12.87 30.83
N PHE A 57 -12.65 11.71 30.58
CA PHE A 57 -12.05 10.42 30.91
C PHE A 57 -10.72 10.20 30.17
N ILE A 58 -10.68 10.41 28.85
CA ILE A 58 -9.46 10.23 28.04
C ILE A 58 -8.35 11.17 28.51
N ARG A 59 -8.69 12.42 28.83
CA ARG A 59 -7.74 13.41 29.33
C ARG A 59 -7.14 13.03 30.68
N GLN A 60 -7.96 12.54 31.61
CA GLN A 60 -7.54 12.27 32.98
C GLN A 60 -6.79 10.94 33.13
N VAL A 61 -7.17 9.92 32.36
CA VAL A 61 -6.66 8.56 32.54
C VAL A 61 -5.69 8.17 31.40
N PRO A 62 -6.12 7.84 30.17
CA PRO A 62 -5.22 7.49 29.07
C PRO A 62 -4.09 8.50 28.81
N LEU A 63 -4.39 9.79 28.69
CA LEU A 63 -3.35 10.77 28.34
C LEU A 63 -2.33 10.98 29.47
N ALA A 64 -2.74 10.87 30.73
CA ALA A 64 -1.83 10.89 31.87
C ALA A 64 -0.92 9.65 31.89
N ASP A 65 -1.48 8.50 31.55
CA ASP A 65 -0.77 7.21 31.54
C ASP A 65 0.27 7.10 30.41
N LEU A 66 0.22 7.95 29.36
CA LEU A 66 1.25 7.98 28.30
C LEU A 66 2.65 8.31 28.84
N SER A 67 2.73 9.07 29.94
CA SER A 67 4.01 9.44 30.57
C SER A 67 4.64 8.32 31.42
N GLN A 68 3.93 7.21 31.64
CA GLN A 68 4.31 6.16 32.59
C GLN A 68 5.18 5.08 31.93
N PHE A 69 6.37 5.47 31.43
CA PHE A 69 7.29 4.59 30.71
C PHE A 69 7.69 3.31 31.47
N ASP A 70 7.60 3.32 32.80
CA ASP A 70 7.86 2.15 33.68
C ASP A 70 6.88 0.99 33.44
N TYR A 71 5.72 1.25 32.82
CA TYR A 71 4.67 0.27 32.55
C TYR A 71 4.35 0.21 31.05
N PRO A 72 5.19 -0.44 30.21
CA PRO A 72 5.04 -0.42 28.75
C PRO A 72 3.66 -0.84 28.25
N TYR A 73 3.07 -1.89 28.82
CA TYR A 73 1.76 -2.39 28.39
C TYR A 73 0.61 -1.42 28.73
N LEU A 74 0.72 -0.67 29.84
CA LEU A 74 -0.26 0.36 30.18
C LEU A 74 -0.19 1.51 29.17
N VAL A 75 1.02 2.01 28.89
CA VAL A 75 1.26 3.04 27.88
C VAL A 75 0.71 2.62 26.51
N CYS A 76 0.96 1.37 26.11
CA CYS A 76 0.44 0.81 24.87
C CYS A 76 -1.10 0.88 24.82
N GLN A 77 -1.78 0.37 25.85
CA GLN A 77 -3.24 0.40 25.85
C GLN A 77 -3.81 1.81 25.94
N ALA A 78 -3.16 2.71 26.69
CA ALA A 78 -3.55 4.10 26.77
C ALA A 78 -3.49 4.78 25.40
N ALA A 79 -2.39 4.59 24.66
CA ALA A 79 -2.24 5.12 23.30
C ALA A 79 -3.30 4.54 22.35
N LEU A 80 -3.45 3.20 22.31
CA LEU A 80 -4.42 2.54 21.44
C LEU A 80 -5.86 2.95 21.75
N PHE A 81 -6.19 3.10 23.04
CA PHE A 81 -7.51 3.54 23.48
C PHE A 81 -7.79 4.97 23.02
N ALA A 82 -6.89 5.91 23.28
CA ALA A 82 -7.06 7.30 22.87
C ALA A 82 -7.20 7.44 21.34
N GLY A 83 -6.38 6.74 20.56
CA GLY A 83 -6.47 6.74 19.09
C GLY A 83 -7.83 6.26 18.57
N ARG A 84 -8.41 5.21 19.18
CA ARG A 84 -9.72 4.65 18.80
C ARG A 84 -10.90 5.58 19.04
N PHE A 85 -10.80 6.53 19.95
CA PHE A 85 -11.91 7.44 20.28
C PHE A 85 -11.66 8.88 19.82
N SER A 86 -10.62 9.10 19.01
CA SER A 86 -10.19 10.41 18.50
C SER A 86 -11.29 11.23 17.82
N ARG A 87 -12.23 10.60 17.11
CA ARG A 87 -13.39 11.26 16.50
C ARG A 87 -14.32 11.95 17.51
N LEU A 88 -14.33 11.49 18.76
CA LEU A 88 -15.17 12.03 19.83
C LEU A 88 -14.46 13.11 20.65
N LEU A 89 -13.19 13.40 20.34
CA LEU A 89 -12.35 14.32 21.09
C LEU A 89 -12.32 15.71 20.44
N SER A 90 -12.24 16.75 21.26
CA SER A 90 -11.92 18.10 20.80
C SER A 90 -10.52 18.18 20.15
N ALA A 91 -10.31 19.20 19.31
CA ALA A 91 -9.02 19.46 18.66
C ALA A 91 -7.88 19.68 19.68
N GLU A 92 -8.16 20.28 20.84
CA GLU A 92 -7.16 20.47 21.90
C GLU A 92 -6.66 19.12 22.43
N VAL A 93 -7.58 18.21 22.77
CA VAL A 93 -7.23 16.90 23.32
C VAL A 93 -6.51 16.04 22.27
N ASN A 94 -6.93 16.13 21.00
CA ASN A 94 -6.26 15.47 19.90
C ASN A 94 -4.82 15.96 19.69
N ARG A 95 -4.52 17.26 19.88
CA ARG A 95 -3.14 17.77 19.84
C ARG A 95 -2.29 17.21 20.97
N ILE A 96 -2.82 17.20 22.21
CA ILE A 96 -2.12 16.60 23.36
C ILE A 96 -1.82 15.12 23.10
N PHE A 97 -2.77 14.39 22.53
CA PHE A 97 -2.59 12.99 22.13
C PHE A 97 -1.48 12.83 21.08
N LEU A 98 -1.51 13.61 19.99
CA LEU A 98 -0.50 13.53 18.92
C LEU A 98 0.90 13.91 19.42
N ASP A 99 1.02 14.94 20.27
CA ASP A 99 2.28 15.28 20.93
C ASP A 99 2.79 14.12 21.79
N GLY A 100 1.91 13.47 22.55
CA GLY A 100 2.22 12.27 23.32
C GLY A 100 2.73 11.13 22.42
N ILE A 101 2.06 10.86 21.30
CA ILE A 101 2.48 9.84 20.33
C ILE A 101 3.88 10.15 19.78
N CYS A 102 4.16 11.38 19.37
CA CYS A 102 5.50 11.74 18.90
C CYS A 102 6.56 11.58 20.00
N GLN A 103 6.26 11.96 21.25
CA GLN A 103 7.17 11.75 22.37
C GLN A 103 7.46 10.26 22.61
N LEU A 104 6.44 9.40 22.51
CA LEU A 104 6.60 7.96 22.64
C LEU A 104 7.49 7.39 21.53
N LEU A 105 7.30 7.83 20.28
CA LEU A 105 8.14 7.38 19.16
C LEU A 105 9.61 7.80 19.32
N GLU A 106 9.87 8.98 19.88
CA GLU A 106 11.21 9.53 20.06
C GLU A 106 11.95 8.96 21.27
N HIS A 107 11.27 8.83 22.42
CA HIS A 107 11.92 8.59 23.71
C HIS A 107 11.72 7.16 24.24
N ALA A 108 10.72 6.42 23.75
CA ALA A 108 10.48 5.09 24.28
C ALA A 108 11.61 4.14 23.90
N GLN A 109 12.16 3.47 24.92
CA GLN A 109 13.22 2.47 24.73
C GLN A 109 12.67 1.12 24.29
N HIS A 110 11.42 0.80 24.66
CA HIS A 110 10.83 -0.50 24.41
C HIS A 110 10.08 -0.52 23.06
N PRO A 111 10.46 -1.37 22.08
CA PRO A 111 9.88 -1.36 20.73
C PRO A 111 8.36 -1.54 20.66
N ILE A 112 7.78 -2.26 21.62
CA ILE A 112 6.31 -2.41 21.73
C ILE A 112 5.56 -1.09 21.90
N ILE A 113 6.17 -0.11 22.58
CA ILE A 113 5.58 1.21 22.79
C ILE A 113 5.57 1.96 21.45
N ASN A 114 6.68 1.91 20.70
CA ASN A 114 6.75 2.50 19.37
C ASN A 114 5.71 1.88 18.42
N LEU A 115 5.65 0.54 18.38
CA LEU A 115 4.67 -0.20 17.57
C LEU A 115 3.23 0.17 17.91
N SER A 116 2.87 0.20 19.20
CA SER A 116 1.52 0.59 19.62
C SER A 116 1.23 2.06 19.34
N SER A 117 2.23 2.93 19.41
CA SER A 117 2.10 4.36 19.07
C SER A 117 1.82 4.56 17.59
N LEU A 118 2.50 3.81 16.71
CA LEU A 118 2.21 3.79 15.27
C LEU A 118 0.80 3.29 15.00
N ARG A 119 0.38 2.19 15.65
CA ARG A 119 -0.99 1.68 15.52
C ARG A 119 -2.04 2.65 16.08
N ALA A 120 -1.72 3.39 17.14
CA ALA A 120 -2.59 4.42 17.69
C ALA A 120 -2.74 5.61 16.74
N PHE A 121 -1.65 6.03 16.08
CA PHE A 121 -1.70 7.02 15.00
C PHE A 121 -2.56 6.55 13.82
N TYR A 122 -2.41 5.30 13.40
CA TYR A 122 -3.27 4.71 12.38
C TYR A 122 -4.76 4.81 12.76
N TYR A 123 -5.14 4.39 13.98
CA TYR A 123 -6.52 4.52 14.44
C TYR A 123 -6.99 5.98 14.47
N TYR A 124 -6.13 6.91 14.86
CA TYR A 124 -6.45 8.32 14.86
C TYR A 124 -6.82 8.81 13.45
N CYS A 125 -5.98 8.51 12.45
CA CYS A 125 -6.23 8.91 11.07
C CYS A 125 -7.48 8.23 10.46
N GLU A 126 -7.71 6.95 10.79
CA GLU A 126 -8.89 6.21 10.35
C GLU A 126 -10.20 6.83 10.89
N GLU A 127 -10.18 7.29 12.15
CA GLU A 127 -11.37 7.78 12.84
C GLU A 127 -11.70 9.25 12.55
N VAL A 128 -10.68 10.10 12.50
CA VAL A 128 -10.85 11.53 12.17
C VAL A 128 -11.19 11.69 10.69
N GLY A 129 -10.70 10.80 9.83
CA GLY A 129 -10.86 10.87 8.39
C GLY A 129 -9.99 11.96 7.76
N VAL A 130 -9.68 11.81 6.46
CA VAL A 130 -8.71 12.66 5.75
C VAL A 130 -9.12 14.14 5.72
N ASP A 131 -10.43 14.44 5.75
CA ASP A 131 -10.97 15.79 5.58
C ASP A 131 -10.74 16.76 6.76
N GLN A 132 -10.39 16.24 7.95
CA GLN A 132 -10.14 17.03 9.16
C GLN A 132 -8.66 17.00 9.58
N THR A 133 -7.76 16.55 8.71
CA THR A 133 -6.36 16.26 9.04
C THR A 133 -5.39 17.45 8.97
N ASN A 134 -5.87 18.68 8.71
CA ASN A 134 -4.99 19.86 8.63
C ASN A 134 -4.13 20.05 9.89
N ASP A 135 -4.65 19.73 11.08
CA ASP A 135 -3.91 19.82 12.34
C ASP A 135 -2.79 18.75 12.46
N VAL A 136 -2.88 17.65 11.70
CA VAL A 136 -1.97 16.48 11.77
C VAL A 136 -0.71 16.71 10.95
N VAL A 137 -0.78 17.55 9.90
CA VAL A 137 0.30 17.75 8.92
C VAL A 137 1.62 18.12 9.59
N HIS A 138 1.60 18.92 10.65
CA HIS A 138 2.79 19.34 11.40
C HIS A 138 3.48 18.19 12.15
N TYR A 139 2.76 17.11 12.46
CA TYR A 139 3.29 15.93 13.17
C TYR A 139 3.87 14.87 12.20
N LEU A 140 3.47 14.89 10.92
CA LEU A 140 3.87 13.88 9.94
C LEU A 140 5.39 13.69 9.80
N PRO A 141 6.25 14.75 9.82
CA PRO A 141 7.70 14.56 9.76
C PRO A 141 8.23 13.73 10.94
N ARG A 142 7.76 14.02 12.16
CA ARG A 142 8.18 13.30 13.39
C ARG A 142 7.71 11.86 13.37
N ILE A 143 6.47 11.64 12.90
CA ILE A 143 5.90 10.30 12.78
C ILE A 143 6.65 9.48 11.72
N PHE A 144 6.99 10.08 10.57
CA PHE A 144 7.78 9.41 9.54
C PHE A 144 9.15 8.95 10.06
N GLU A 145 9.90 9.82 10.75
CA GLU A 145 11.15 9.41 11.41
C GLU A 145 10.95 8.33 12.46
N GLY A 146 9.86 8.44 13.24
CA GLY A 146 9.47 7.43 14.22
C GLY A 146 9.21 6.06 13.58
N ILE A 147 8.56 6.02 12.41
CA ILE A 147 8.34 4.79 11.66
C ILE A 147 9.68 4.18 11.23
N LEU A 148 10.55 4.95 10.59
CA LEU A 148 11.84 4.45 10.10
C LEU A 148 12.72 3.93 11.24
N THR A 149 12.79 4.69 12.34
CA THR A 149 13.51 4.28 13.55
C THR A 149 12.95 2.99 14.12
N THR A 150 11.62 2.83 14.16
CA THR A 150 10.96 1.63 14.67
C THR A 150 11.24 0.42 13.78
N MET A 151 11.14 0.56 12.45
CA MET A 151 11.43 -0.50 11.49
C MET A 151 12.87 -1.03 11.60
N SER A 152 13.82 -0.15 11.95
CA SER A 152 15.23 -0.55 12.18
C SER A 152 15.46 -1.39 13.44
N ARG A 153 14.51 -1.39 14.39
CA ARG A 153 14.64 -2.01 15.72
C ARG A 153 13.80 -3.27 15.90
N ILE A 154 12.81 -3.51 15.04
CA ILE A 154 11.86 -4.61 15.17
C ILE A 154 12.19 -5.73 14.17
N PRO A 155 11.79 -6.99 14.47
CA PRO A 155 11.87 -8.06 13.49
C PRO A 155 10.87 -7.83 12.34
N GLN A 156 11.18 -8.42 11.19
CA GLN A 156 10.42 -8.31 9.95
C GLN A 156 8.96 -8.76 10.11
N SER A 157 8.71 -9.77 10.95
CA SER A 157 7.35 -10.26 11.28
C SER A 157 6.44 -9.20 11.93
N ALA A 158 7.00 -8.10 12.43
CA ALA A 158 6.28 -7.00 13.04
C ALA A 158 6.13 -5.78 12.12
N TYR A 159 6.54 -5.86 10.84
CA TYR A 159 6.52 -4.72 9.91
C TYR A 159 5.11 -4.26 9.51
N ILE A 160 4.08 -5.08 9.73
CA ILE A 160 2.70 -4.77 9.33
C ILE A 160 2.23 -3.40 9.85
N TRP A 161 2.33 -3.13 11.16
CA TRP A 161 1.83 -1.86 11.71
C TRP A 161 2.61 -0.63 11.23
N PRO A 162 3.96 -0.64 11.14
CA PRO A 162 4.70 0.41 10.46
C PRO A 162 4.26 0.64 9.02
N LEU A 163 4.02 -0.41 8.23
CA LEU A 163 3.62 -0.29 6.84
C LEU A 163 2.20 0.26 6.68
N GLU A 164 1.24 -0.21 7.48
CA GLU A 164 -0.10 0.38 7.54
C GLU A 164 -0.05 1.86 7.93
N SER A 165 0.85 2.22 8.86
CA SER A 165 1.05 3.60 9.29
C SER A 165 1.69 4.48 8.21
N LEU A 166 2.57 3.92 7.37
CA LEU A 166 3.07 4.61 6.18
C LEU A 166 1.97 4.78 5.13
N ALA A 167 1.19 3.75 4.87
CA ALA A 167 0.11 3.79 3.88
C ALA A 167 -0.92 4.87 4.22
N ILE A 168 -1.34 4.97 5.49
CA ILE A 168 -2.26 6.02 5.93
C ILE A 168 -1.60 7.40 5.96
N LEU A 169 -0.31 7.51 6.31
CA LEU A 169 0.42 8.78 6.25
C LEU A 169 0.47 9.34 4.82
N ILE A 170 0.62 8.47 3.82
CA ILE A 170 0.62 8.86 2.40
C ILE A 170 -0.74 9.42 1.97
N SER A 171 -1.84 8.94 2.54
CA SER A 171 -3.19 9.43 2.21
C SER A 171 -3.59 10.71 2.94
N VAL A 172 -2.82 11.17 3.94
CA VAL A 172 -3.13 12.37 4.72
C VAL A 172 -2.80 13.67 3.98
N ASP A 173 -1.56 13.83 3.49
CA ASP A 173 -1.16 15.05 2.79
C ASP A 173 -0.21 14.78 1.62
N GLU A 174 -0.69 15.08 0.41
CA GLU A 174 0.09 14.94 -0.82
C GLU A 174 1.33 15.84 -0.84
N THR A 175 1.29 17.00 -0.17
CA THR A 175 2.41 17.95 -0.20
C THR A 175 3.58 17.44 0.63
N PHE A 176 3.32 16.93 1.84
CA PHE A 176 4.31 16.31 2.69
C PHE A 176 4.93 15.08 2.02
N VAL A 177 4.13 14.23 1.37
CA VAL A 177 4.66 13.05 0.65
C VAL A 177 5.71 13.44 -0.40
N SER A 178 5.52 14.57 -1.09
CA SER A 178 6.51 15.06 -2.06
C SER A 178 7.86 15.43 -1.42
N THR A 179 7.86 15.86 -0.15
CA THR A 179 9.10 16.20 0.57
C THR A 179 9.90 14.96 0.98
N ILE A 180 9.22 13.83 1.23
CA ILE A 180 9.84 12.57 1.69
C ILE A 180 10.02 11.52 0.59
N GLU A 181 9.55 11.78 -0.63
CA GLU A 181 9.62 10.87 -1.79
C GLU A 181 10.99 10.20 -1.93
N HIS A 182 12.05 11.00 -1.85
CA HIS A 182 13.43 10.57 -2.06
C HIS A 182 13.89 9.47 -1.10
N ARG A 183 13.23 9.32 0.05
CA ARG A 183 13.45 8.24 1.03
C ARG A 183 12.38 7.17 0.95
N LEU A 184 11.13 7.57 0.72
CA LEU A 184 9.98 6.67 0.73
C LEU A 184 9.92 5.75 -0.49
N SER A 185 10.17 6.26 -1.70
CA SER A 185 10.13 5.44 -2.92
C SER A 185 11.22 4.35 -2.94
N PRO A 186 12.50 4.64 -2.62
CA PRO A 186 13.52 3.60 -2.54
C PRO A 186 13.22 2.57 -1.47
N LEU A 187 12.75 3.00 -0.30
CA LEU A 187 12.36 2.10 0.79
C LEU A 187 11.23 1.15 0.35
N ALA A 188 10.19 1.66 -0.31
CA ALA A 188 9.08 0.85 -0.77
C ALA A 188 9.52 -0.21 -1.80
N ILE A 189 10.40 0.18 -2.74
CA ILE A 189 10.96 -0.77 -3.72
C ILE A 189 11.85 -1.82 -3.04
N GLU A 190 12.68 -1.39 -2.09
CA GLU A 190 13.56 -2.30 -1.32
C GLU A 190 12.73 -3.32 -0.53
N LEU A 191 11.71 -2.87 0.20
CA LEU A 191 10.81 -3.73 0.95
C LEU A 191 10.10 -4.72 0.03
N PHE A 192 9.66 -4.28 -1.15
CA PHE A 192 9.00 -5.14 -2.12
C PHE A 192 9.94 -6.27 -2.58
N VAL A 193 11.17 -5.93 -2.97
CA VAL A 193 12.16 -6.89 -3.46
C VAL A 193 12.56 -7.87 -2.35
N ASN A 194 12.77 -7.38 -1.13
CA ASN A 194 13.23 -8.19 -0.01
C ASN A 194 12.13 -9.10 0.58
N TYR A 195 10.85 -8.70 0.48
CA TYR A 195 9.74 -9.37 1.15
C TYR A 195 8.62 -9.82 0.23
N VAL A 196 8.89 -10.02 -1.08
CA VAL A 196 7.87 -10.47 -2.03
C VAL A 196 7.19 -11.78 -1.63
N GLN A 197 7.92 -12.64 -0.90
CA GLN A 197 7.47 -13.98 -0.51
C GLN A 197 6.53 -13.95 0.70
N ASP A 198 6.48 -12.83 1.44
CA ASP A 198 5.52 -12.62 2.51
C ASP A 198 4.30 -11.88 1.94
N PRO A 199 3.14 -12.55 1.77
CA PRO A 199 1.97 -11.93 1.15
C PRO A 199 1.43 -10.73 1.93
N LEU A 200 1.61 -10.69 3.26
CA LEU A 200 1.12 -9.60 4.10
C LEU A 200 1.99 -8.36 3.91
N ILE A 201 3.32 -8.52 4.01
CA ILE A 201 4.26 -7.41 3.81
C ILE A 201 4.20 -6.91 2.36
N ASN A 202 4.13 -7.82 1.39
CA ASN A 202 4.03 -7.46 -0.02
C ASN A 202 2.71 -6.72 -0.32
N GLY A 203 1.60 -7.13 0.29
CA GLY A 203 0.31 -6.45 0.18
C GLY A 203 0.38 -4.98 0.61
N GLU A 204 0.92 -4.73 1.81
CA GLU A 204 1.08 -3.37 2.35
C GLU A 204 2.10 -2.55 1.56
N THR A 205 3.22 -3.17 1.15
CA THR A 205 4.24 -2.48 0.34
C THR A 205 3.68 -2.08 -1.03
N THR A 206 2.88 -2.96 -1.65
CA THR A 206 2.17 -2.65 -2.89
C THR A 206 1.14 -1.54 -2.69
N ALA A 207 0.45 -1.50 -1.54
CA ALA A 207 -0.46 -0.41 -1.19
C ALA A 207 0.27 0.94 -1.06
N ILE A 208 1.46 0.95 -0.43
CA ILE A 208 2.34 2.13 -0.35
C ILE A 208 2.73 2.61 -1.75
N ILE A 209 3.19 1.71 -2.63
CA ILE A 209 3.56 2.05 -4.00
C ILE A 209 2.35 2.62 -4.76
N LYS A 210 1.15 2.02 -4.60
CA LYS A 210 -0.07 2.59 -5.17
C LYS A 210 -0.34 3.99 -4.65
N GLY A 211 -0.24 4.24 -3.35
CA GLY A 211 -0.42 5.57 -2.76
C GLY A 211 0.51 6.61 -3.38
N LEU A 212 1.78 6.26 -3.59
CA LEU A 212 2.77 7.13 -4.25
C LEU A 212 2.42 7.42 -5.71
N VAL A 213 1.91 6.42 -6.44
CA VAL A 213 1.52 6.55 -7.85
C VAL A 213 0.29 7.44 -8.03
N HIS A 214 -0.66 7.41 -7.09
CA HIS A 214 -1.85 8.26 -7.13
C HIS A 214 -1.52 9.74 -6.85
N ASN A 215 -0.46 10.02 -6.11
CA ASN A 215 -0.03 11.39 -5.82
C ASN A 215 0.54 12.04 -7.09
N SER A 216 -0.18 13.03 -7.61
CA SER A 216 0.16 13.75 -8.85
C SER A 216 1.56 14.38 -8.86
N LYS A 217 2.10 14.75 -7.69
CA LYS A 217 3.42 15.39 -7.56
C LYS A 217 4.58 14.41 -7.60
N VAL A 218 4.34 13.15 -7.23
CA VAL A 218 5.37 12.11 -7.05
C VAL A 218 5.27 11.00 -8.09
N SER A 219 4.12 10.86 -8.75
CA SER A 219 3.83 9.77 -9.69
C SER A 219 4.92 9.57 -10.74
N SER A 220 5.48 10.64 -11.32
CA SER A 220 6.55 10.53 -12.32
C SER A 220 7.85 9.93 -11.77
N LEU A 221 8.21 10.27 -10.53
CA LEU A 221 9.44 9.83 -9.87
C LEU A 221 9.38 8.34 -9.53
N ILE A 222 8.25 7.87 -9.00
CA ILE A 222 8.07 6.43 -8.72
C ILE A 222 8.04 5.62 -10.03
N GLN A 223 7.42 6.15 -11.09
CA GLN A 223 7.45 5.52 -12.42
C GLN A 223 8.90 5.36 -12.92
N GLU A 224 9.74 6.39 -12.82
CA GLU A 224 11.15 6.32 -13.23
C GLU A 224 11.96 5.31 -12.42
N ARG A 225 11.70 5.21 -11.11
CA ARG A 225 12.39 4.26 -10.23
C ARG A 225 11.98 2.80 -10.46
N LEU A 226 10.79 2.55 -10.99
CA LEU A 226 10.33 1.21 -11.34
C LEU A 226 10.93 0.68 -12.65
N ILE A 227 11.39 1.56 -13.54
CA ILE A 227 11.94 1.15 -14.84
C ILE A 227 13.15 0.20 -14.68
N PRO A 228 14.19 0.53 -13.88
CA PRO A 228 15.33 -0.39 -13.67
C PRO A 228 14.91 -1.73 -13.06
N LEU A 229 13.90 -1.72 -12.19
CA LEU A 229 13.38 -2.94 -11.56
C LEU A 229 12.79 -3.89 -12.62
N VAL A 230 12.00 -3.36 -13.55
CA VAL A 230 11.42 -4.15 -14.65
C VAL A 230 12.50 -4.60 -15.64
N GLN A 231 13.46 -3.74 -15.97
CA GLN A 231 14.56 -4.09 -16.89
C GLN A 231 15.43 -5.23 -16.37
N SER A 232 15.66 -5.26 -15.06
CA SER A 232 16.45 -6.32 -14.42
C SER A 232 15.86 -7.73 -14.56
N ILE A 233 14.59 -7.87 -15.00
CA ILE A 233 13.99 -9.17 -15.31
C ILE A 233 14.61 -9.80 -16.57
N VAL A 234 14.94 -8.98 -17.58
CA VAL A 234 15.46 -9.44 -18.88
C VAL A 234 16.98 -9.41 -18.91
N ASP A 235 17.60 -8.49 -18.17
CA ASP A 235 19.05 -8.35 -18.12
C ASP A 235 19.70 -9.44 -17.23
N ASN A 236 19.90 -10.63 -17.80
CA ASN A 236 20.75 -11.67 -17.20
C ASN A 236 22.26 -11.33 -17.27
N ASN A 237 22.65 -10.29 -18.01
CA ASN A 237 24.03 -9.84 -18.19
C ASN A 237 24.08 -8.33 -18.46
N SER A 238 24.36 -7.51 -17.44
CA SER A 238 25.36 -6.42 -17.45
C SER A 238 25.07 -5.36 -16.39
N VAL A 239 26.13 -4.99 -15.65
CA VAL A 239 26.23 -3.96 -14.60
C VAL A 239 25.76 -4.39 -13.18
N PRO A 240 26.61 -4.25 -12.13
CA PRO A 240 26.16 -4.36 -10.76
C PRO A 240 25.33 -3.12 -10.43
N SER A 241 24.01 -3.20 -10.63
CA SER A 241 23.09 -2.25 -10.01
C SER A 241 23.05 -2.53 -8.50
N ALA A 242 22.83 -1.49 -7.69
CA ALA A 242 22.69 -1.61 -6.23
C ALA A 242 21.43 -2.39 -5.79
N LEU A 243 20.67 -2.93 -6.76
CA LEU A 243 19.49 -3.74 -6.53
C LEU A 243 19.89 -5.22 -6.53
N PRO A 244 19.38 -6.04 -5.58
CA PRO A 244 19.62 -7.47 -5.57
C PRO A 244 19.23 -8.09 -6.92
N ARG A 245 20.05 -9.00 -7.44
CA ARG A 245 19.68 -9.80 -8.62
C ARG A 245 18.33 -10.45 -8.36
N ILE A 246 17.35 -10.07 -9.16
CA ILE A 246 15.98 -10.58 -9.03
C ILE A 246 16.03 -12.08 -9.37
N ALA A 247 15.78 -12.93 -8.37
CA ALA A 247 15.64 -14.36 -8.62
C ALA A 247 14.53 -14.58 -9.67
N PRO A 248 14.61 -15.61 -10.53
CA PRO A 248 13.54 -15.89 -11.50
C PRO A 248 12.14 -15.97 -10.86
N SER A 249 12.06 -16.37 -9.58
CA SER A 249 10.86 -16.40 -8.75
C SER A 249 10.26 -15.03 -8.38
N LEU A 250 10.96 -13.92 -8.63
CA LEU A 250 10.48 -12.56 -8.39
C LEU A 250 9.96 -11.90 -9.68
N ALA A 251 10.28 -12.44 -10.86
CA ALA A 251 9.95 -11.83 -12.15
C ALA A 251 8.44 -11.61 -12.32
N PHE A 252 7.62 -12.62 -12.03
CA PHE A 252 6.16 -12.51 -12.16
C PHE A 252 5.56 -11.51 -11.18
N SER A 253 6.14 -11.36 -9.98
CA SER A 253 5.72 -10.37 -8.98
C SER A 253 6.05 -8.95 -9.41
N VAL A 254 7.22 -8.71 -10.02
CA VAL A 254 7.58 -7.40 -10.57
C VAL A 254 6.65 -7.02 -11.71
N ILE A 255 6.28 -7.97 -12.57
CA ILE A 255 5.30 -7.75 -13.65
C ILE A 255 3.90 -7.47 -13.09
N ASP A 256 3.50 -8.16 -12.02
CA ASP A 256 2.22 -7.90 -11.36
C ASP A 256 2.20 -6.52 -10.66
N LEU A 257 3.31 -6.12 -10.05
CA LEU A 257 3.50 -4.77 -9.53
C LEU A 257 3.38 -3.72 -10.65
N LEU A 258 4.06 -3.92 -11.78
CA LEU A 258 3.94 -3.04 -12.96
C LEU A 258 2.48 -2.96 -13.44
N THR A 259 1.79 -4.09 -13.53
CA THR A 259 0.37 -4.16 -13.91
C THR A 259 -0.48 -3.33 -12.95
N THR A 260 -0.23 -3.49 -11.66
CA THR A 260 -0.92 -2.78 -10.59
C THR A 260 -0.67 -1.27 -10.65
N VAL A 261 0.57 -0.86 -10.89
CA VAL A 261 0.96 0.54 -11.07
C VAL A 261 0.26 1.13 -12.29
N LEU A 262 0.32 0.47 -13.44
CA LEU A 262 -0.35 0.92 -14.66
C LEU A 262 -1.85 1.13 -14.48
N ARG A 263 -2.51 0.23 -13.73
CA ARG A 263 -3.94 0.34 -13.42
C ARG A 263 -4.27 1.44 -12.39
N SER A 264 -3.28 1.87 -11.62
CA SER A 264 -3.41 2.89 -10.57
C SER A 264 -2.98 4.28 -11.05
N LEU A 265 -2.44 4.39 -12.27
CA LEU A 265 -2.01 5.67 -12.84
C LEU A 265 -3.23 6.52 -13.21
N ASN A 266 -3.23 7.75 -12.71
CA ASN A 266 -4.02 8.82 -13.29
C ASN A 266 -3.18 9.45 -14.41
N PRO A 267 -3.70 9.53 -15.66
CA PRO A 267 -2.95 10.12 -16.76
C PRO A 267 -2.56 11.59 -16.48
N PRO A 268 -1.39 12.07 -16.96
CA PRO A 268 -0.55 11.50 -18.02
C PRO A 268 0.54 10.53 -17.52
N ILE A 269 0.90 9.58 -18.39
CA ILE A 269 1.93 8.56 -18.11
C ILE A 269 3.30 9.08 -18.53
N ASN A 270 4.34 8.73 -17.78
CA ASN A 270 5.70 9.02 -18.19
C ASN A 270 6.02 8.21 -19.46
N SER A 271 6.27 8.89 -20.58
CA SER A 271 6.58 8.25 -21.86
C SER A 271 7.80 7.32 -21.75
N ASN A 272 8.72 7.61 -20.83
CA ASN A 272 9.87 6.76 -20.56
C ASN A 272 9.48 5.40 -19.95
N LEU A 273 8.46 5.37 -19.08
CA LEU A 273 7.94 4.12 -18.52
C LEU A 273 7.45 3.22 -19.66
N LEU A 274 6.61 3.74 -20.55
CA LEU A 274 6.12 2.99 -21.71
C LEU A 274 7.28 2.52 -22.59
N ASN A 275 8.17 3.44 -22.99
CA ASN A 275 9.27 3.15 -23.92
C ASN A 275 10.24 2.08 -23.42
N GLN A 276 10.47 2.02 -22.10
CA GLN A 276 11.46 1.11 -21.52
C GLN A 276 10.84 -0.19 -21.00
N THR A 277 9.60 -0.19 -20.53
CA THR A 277 8.98 -1.38 -19.92
C THR A 277 8.13 -2.18 -20.89
N PHE A 278 7.49 -1.55 -21.88
CA PHE A 278 6.68 -2.27 -22.88
C PHE A 278 7.50 -3.30 -23.67
N PRO A 279 8.69 -2.97 -24.22
CA PRO A 279 9.51 -3.95 -24.94
C PRO A 279 9.95 -5.13 -24.06
N VAL A 280 10.19 -4.88 -22.77
CA VAL A 280 10.55 -5.92 -21.79
C VAL A 280 9.39 -6.91 -21.65
N VAL A 281 8.15 -6.43 -21.47
CA VAL A 281 6.96 -7.31 -21.36
C VAL A 281 6.74 -8.10 -22.65
N ILE A 282 6.89 -7.48 -23.82
CA ILE A 282 6.78 -8.18 -25.11
C ILE A 282 7.85 -9.27 -25.24
N HIS A 283 9.11 -8.94 -24.93
CA HIS A 283 10.20 -9.91 -24.94
C HIS A 283 9.88 -11.10 -24.04
N LEU A 284 9.45 -10.86 -22.81
CA LEU A 284 9.06 -11.92 -21.86
C LEU A 284 7.93 -12.81 -22.41
N LEU A 285 6.90 -12.21 -23.02
CA LEU A 285 5.78 -12.96 -23.61
C LEU A 285 6.22 -13.82 -24.80
N VAL A 286 7.21 -13.37 -25.57
CA VAL A 286 7.70 -14.10 -26.75
C VAL A 286 8.71 -15.18 -26.35
N THR A 287 9.61 -14.91 -25.40
CA THR A 287 10.74 -15.81 -25.10
C THR A 287 10.53 -16.74 -23.90
N SER A 288 9.62 -16.42 -22.98
CA SER A 288 9.40 -17.24 -21.78
C SER A 288 8.56 -18.49 -22.06
N ASP A 289 8.85 -19.55 -21.30
CA ASP A 289 8.08 -20.78 -21.21
C ASP A 289 7.42 -20.95 -19.82
N ASP A 290 7.69 -20.04 -18.88
CA ASP A 290 7.07 -20.06 -17.54
C ASP A 290 5.61 -19.61 -17.60
N GLN A 291 4.69 -20.50 -17.21
CA GLN A 291 3.25 -20.25 -17.29
C GLN A 291 2.78 -19.05 -16.47
N GLN A 292 3.30 -18.87 -15.25
CA GLN A 292 2.90 -17.76 -14.38
C GLN A 292 3.40 -16.43 -14.94
N LEU A 293 4.63 -16.41 -15.46
CA LEU A 293 5.17 -15.22 -16.09
C LEU A 293 4.39 -14.83 -17.35
N LEU A 294 3.96 -15.81 -18.15
CA LEU A 294 3.14 -15.57 -19.35
C LEU A 294 1.76 -15.02 -19.00
N ILE A 295 1.11 -15.54 -17.95
CA ILE A 295 -0.19 -15.04 -17.48
C ILE A 295 -0.06 -13.60 -16.97
N ASN A 296 0.91 -13.33 -16.09
CA ASN A 296 1.10 -12.00 -15.52
C ASN A 296 1.54 -10.99 -16.59
N GLY A 297 2.43 -11.39 -17.51
CA GLY A 297 2.83 -10.57 -18.65
C GLY A 297 1.65 -10.23 -19.57
N GLY A 298 0.74 -11.17 -19.79
CA GLY A 298 -0.45 -10.96 -20.61
C GLY A 298 -1.46 -10.01 -19.98
N GLU A 299 -1.68 -10.13 -18.66
CA GLU A 299 -2.49 -9.16 -17.90
C GLU A 299 -1.85 -7.77 -17.85
N CYS A 300 -0.51 -7.70 -17.80
CA CYS A 300 0.25 -6.45 -17.92
C CYS A 300 0.06 -5.80 -19.30
N LEU A 301 0.13 -6.59 -20.38
CA LEU A 301 -0.16 -6.12 -21.74
C LEU A 301 -1.59 -5.58 -21.87
N CYS A 302 -2.56 -6.25 -21.24
CA CYS A 302 -3.94 -5.75 -21.17
C CYS A 302 -4.03 -4.42 -20.40
N ALA A 303 -3.23 -4.22 -19.36
CA ALA A 303 -3.15 -2.96 -18.62
C ALA A 303 -2.56 -1.84 -19.48
N PHE A 304 -1.48 -2.10 -20.24
CA PHE A 304 -0.95 -1.13 -21.21
C PHE A 304 -2.02 -0.67 -22.22
N LEU A 305 -2.75 -1.62 -22.80
CA LEU A 305 -3.82 -1.33 -23.74
C LEU A 305 -5.01 -0.59 -23.12
N SER A 306 -5.27 -0.79 -21.83
CA SER A 306 -6.42 -0.18 -21.16
C SER A 306 -6.11 1.22 -20.65
N CYS A 307 -4.90 1.43 -20.13
CA CYS A 307 -4.50 2.66 -19.45
C CYS A 307 -3.75 3.64 -20.37
N VAL A 308 -3.06 3.13 -21.39
CA VAL A 308 -2.10 3.90 -22.21
C VAL A 308 -2.38 3.78 -23.71
N SER A 309 -3.63 3.51 -24.10
CA SER A 309 -3.94 3.13 -25.49
C SER A 309 -3.48 4.15 -26.53
N VAL A 310 -3.66 5.45 -26.27
CA VAL A 310 -3.31 6.50 -27.23
C VAL A 310 -1.80 6.54 -27.49
N ASP A 311 -1.00 6.63 -26.43
CA ASP A 311 0.46 6.69 -26.58
C ASP A 311 1.00 5.35 -27.09
N LEU A 312 0.43 4.23 -26.64
CA LEU A 312 0.80 2.89 -27.11
C LEU A 312 0.58 2.73 -28.62
N PHE A 313 -0.55 3.16 -29.18
CA PHE A 313 -0.79 3.03 -30.63
C PHE A 313 0.08 3.96 -31.47
N SER A 314 0.53 5.08 -30.89
CA SER A 314 1.52 5.95 -31.53
C SER A 314 2.96 5.45 -31.39
N TRP A 315 3.19 4.48 -30.50
CA TRP A 315 4.51 3.97 -30.16
C TRP A 315 5.09 3.11 -31.28
N LYS A 316 6.39 3.34 -31.56
CA LYS A 316 7.23 2.51 -32.42
C LYS A 316 8.54 2.25 -31.73
N ASP A 317 9.05 1.04 -31.89
CA ASP A 317 10.38 0.71 -31.40
C ASP A 317 11.43 1.51 -32.18
N SER A 318 12.27 2.27 -31.47
CA SER A 318 13.34 3.05 -32.06
C SER A 318 14.45 2.20 -32.68
N LYS A 319 14.60 0.94 -32.26
CA LYS A 319 15.65 0.03 -32.76
C LYS A 319 15.21 -0.78 -33.96
N THR A 320 14.01 -1.35 -33.90
CA THR A 320 13.50 -2.27 -34.95
C THR A 320 12.52 -1.59 -35.91
N ASN A 321 12.03 -0.39 -35.58
CA ASN A 321 10.96 0.33 -36.30
C ASN A 321 9.62 -0.43 -36.37
N VAL A 322 9.46 -1.46 -35.54
CA VAL A 322 8.23 -2.25 -35.41
C VAL A 322 7.23 -1.48 -34.54
N SER A 323 5.97 -1.48 -34.96
CA SER A 323 4.88 -0.84 -34.22
C SER A 323 4.44 -1.66 -33.01
N SER A 324 3.88 -1.00 -31.98
CA SER A 324 3.24 -1.69 -30.85
C SER A 324 2.16 -2.67 -31.30
N ILE A 325 1.42 -2.31 -32.35
CA ILE A 325 0.36 -3.12 -32.97
C ILE A 325 0.94 -4.44 -33.48
N GLU A 326 2.04 -4.41 -34.22
CA GLU A 326 2.70 -5.62 -34.73
C GLU A 326 3.20 -6.52 -33.60
N TYR A 327 3.75 -5.95 -32.51
CA TYR A 327 4.13 -6.74 -31.34
C TYR A 327 2.94 -7.40 -30.66
N ILE A 328 1.82 -6.69 -30.50
CA ILE A 328 0.58 -7.27 -29.95
C ILE A 328 0.08 -8.41 -30.83
N LEU A 329 0.13 -8.25 -32.15
CA LEU A 329 -0.25 -9.30 -33.10
C LEU A 329 0.67 -10.51 -33.02
N GLN A 330 1.98 -10.33 -32.84
CA GLN A 330 2.94 -11.42 -32.62
C GLN A 330 2.62 -12.20 -31.35
N VAL A 331 2.32 -11.50 -30.25
CA VAL A 331 1.89 -12.13 -29.00
C VAL A 331 0.59 -12.91 -29.21
N LEU A 332 -0.42 -12.31 -29.86
CA LEU A 332 -1.67 -13.01 -30.17
C LEU A 332 -1.43 -14.26 -31.01
N ALA A 333 -0.57 -14.19 -32.03
CA ALA A 333 -0.23 -15.33 -32.87
C ALA A 333 0.45 -16.47 -32.09
N LYS A 334 1.38 -16.15 -31.18
CA LYS A 334 2.02 -17.15 -30.31
C LYS A 334 0.99 -17.86 -29.44
N PHE A 335 0.16 -17.11 -28.73
CA PHE A 335 -0.74 -17.68 -27.73
C PHE A 335 -1.97 -18.38 -28.35
N LEU A 336 -2.38 -17.97 -29.55
CA LEU A 336 -3.42 -18.65 -30.33
C LEU A 336 -2.91 -19.88 -31.11
N ASP A 337 -1.60 -20.16 -31.12
CA ASP A 337 -1.07 -21.41 -31.69
C ASP A 337 -1.58 -22.60 -30.85
N PRO A 338 -2.22 -23.62 -31.44
CA PRO A 338 -2.66 -24.83 -30.74
C PRO A 338 -1.59 -25.50 -29.88
N LYS A 339 -0.29 -25.31 -30.18
CA LYS A 339 0.82 -25.87 -29.42
C LYS A 339 1.04 -25.24 -28.04
N THR A 340 0.59 -24.00 -27.83
CA THR A 340 0.76 -23.34 -26.53
C THR A 340 -0.21 -23.90 -25.49
N PRO A 341 0.17 -24.10 -24.22
CA PRO A 341 -0.76 -24.59 -23.20
C PRO A 341 -1.97 -23.66 -23.00
N GLU A 342 -3.18 -24.24 -22.96
CA GLU A 342 -4.43 -23.49 -22.76
C GLU A 342 -4.43 -22.66 -21.48
N ASN A 343 -3.81 -23.15 -20.42
CA ASN A 343 -3.72 -22.47 -19.12
C ASN A 343 -3.06 -21.09 -19.21
N CYS A 344 -2.21 -20.85 -20.22
CA CYS A 344 -1.54 -19.57 -20.44
C CYS A 344 -2.41 -18.57 -21.21
N CYS A 345 -3.59 -18.99 -21.70
CA CYS A 345 -4.42 -18.23 -22.64
C CYS A 345 -5.54 -17.41 -21.96
N THR A 346 -5.59 -17.38 -20.63
CA THR A 346 -6.69 -16.79 -19.83
C THR A 346 -6.92 -15.30 -20.10
N PHE A 347 -5.87 -14.56 -20.48
CA PHE A 347 -5.94 -13.12 -20.77
C PHE A 347 -6.30 -12.80 -22.23
N ILE A 348 -6.17 -13.75 -23.17
CA ILE A 348 -6.27 -13.49 -24.62
C ILE A 348 -7.63 -12.88 -24.99
N GLY A 349 -8.72 -13.36 -24.39
CA GLY A 349 -10.05 -12.82 -24.64
C GLY A 349 -10.17 -11.34 -24.27
N LYS A 350 -9.59 -10.93 -23.13
CA LYS A 350 -9.51 -9.53 -22.72
C LYS A 350 -8.64 -8.72 -23.67
N LEU A 351 -7.51 -9.28 -24.09
CA LEU A 351 -6.55 -8.66 -25.00
C LEU A 351 -7.19 -8.36 -26.37
N ILE A 352 -7.82 -9.35 -27.00
CA ILE A 352 -8.51 -9.21 -28.30
C ILE A 352 -9.61 -8.16 -28.19
N ARG A 353 -10.44 -8.22 -27.14
CA ARG A 353 -11.52 -7.26 -26.93
C ARG A 353 -10.99 -5.83 -26.76
N GLY A 354 -9.94 -5.65 -25.97
CA GLY A 354 -9.28 -4.36 -25.76
C GLY A 354 -8.70 -3.82 -27.05
N PHE A 355 -7.97 -4.66 -27.78
CA PHE A 355 -7.35 -4.32 -29.05
C PHE A 355 -8.37 -3.87 -30.11
N ILE A 356 -9.44 -4.63 -30.32
CA ILE A 356 -10.52 -4.26 -31.26
C ILE A 356 -11.15 -2.92 -30.87
N ARG A 357 -11.41 -2.71 -29.58
CA ARG A 357 -12.00 -1.46 -29.08
C ARG A 357 -11.11 -0.26 -29.39
N GLU A 358 -9.80 -0.36 -29.19
CA GLU A 358 -8.89 0.76 -29.42
C GLU A 358 -8.61 1.01 -30.92
N ILE A 359 -8.55 -0.02 -31.78
CA ILE A 359 -8.47 0.20 -33.24
C ILE A 359 -9.74 0.90 -33.76
N ASN A 360 -10.92 0.48 -33.28
CA ASN A 360 -12.18 1.12 -33.66
C ASN A 360 -12.21 2.61 -33.26
N LYS A 361 -11.66 2.97 -32.09
CA LYS A 361 -11.57 4.36 -31.65
C LYS A 361 -10.59 5.19 -32.48
N THR A 362 -9.49 4.61 -32.93
CA THR A 362 -8.44 5.29 -33.70
C THR A 362 -8.77 5.40 -35.20
N ASN A 363 -9.96 4.97 -35.64
CA ASN A 363 -10.43 5.05 -37.02
C ASN A 363 -9.40 4.52 -38.04
N GLN A 364 -8.75 3.39 -37.72
CA GLN A 364 -7.88 2.65 -38.65
C GLN A 364 -8.57 1.36 -39.15
N PRO A 365 -9.58 1.45 -40.04
CA PRO A 365 -10.37 0.30 -40.49
C PRO A 365 -9.58 -0.69 -41.34
N SER A 366 -8.46 -0.28 -41.97
CA SER A 366 -7.62 -1.16 -42.79
C SER A 366 -6.93 -2.28 -42.00
N LEU A 367 -6.61 -2.04 -40.72
CA LEU A 367 -6.03 -3.03 -39.80
C LEU A 367 -7.07 -4.01 -39.24
N LEU A 368 -8.36 -3.68 -39.30
CA LEU A 368 -9.44 -4.52 -38.79
C LEU A 368 -9.91 -5.58 -39.79
N GLY A 369 -9.76 -5.36 -41.10
CA GLY A 369 -10.31 -6.26 -42.12
C GLY A 369 -9.65 -7.65 -42.09
N ASP A 370 -8.42 -7.74 -42.59
CA ASP A 370 -7.75 -9.03 -42.77
C ASP A 370 -7.26 -9.63 -41.44
N THR A 371 -6.80 -8.77 -40.52
CA THR A 371 -6.21 -9.20 -39.25
C THR A 371 -7.25 -9.76 -38.29
N LEU A 372 -8.46 -9.18 -38.23
CA LEU A 372 -9.55 -9.72 -37.39
C LEU A 372 -10.01 -11.09 -37.89
N GLY A 373 -10.12 -11.28 -39.21
CA GLY A 373 -10.47 -12.56 -39.81
C GLY A 373 -9.44 -13.66 -39.46
N GLN A 374 -8.16 -13.32 -39.46
CA GLN A 374 -7.09 -14.23 -39.04
C GLN A 374 -7.13 -14.55 -37.55
N ILE A 375 -7.32 -13.55 -36.69
CA ILE A 375 -7.45 -13.73 -35.24
C ILE A 375 -8.63 -14.65 -34.91
N LEU A 376 -9.80 -14.43 -35.52
CA LEU A 376 -10.99 -15.25 -35.27
C LEU A 376 -10.78 -16.71 -35.72
N LYS A 377 -10.13 -16.94 -36.87
CA LYS A 377 -9.76 -18.29 -37.30
C LYS A 377 -8.79 -18.96 -36.33
N ALA A 378 -7.80 -18.23 -35.83
CA ALA A 378 -6.84 -18.75 -34.85
C ALA A 378 -7.50 -19.07 -33.50
N VAL A 379 -8.45 -18.24 -33.06
CA VAL A 379 -9.29 -18.53 -31.87
C VAL A 379 -10.10 -19.81 -32.07
N LEU A 380 -10.74 -19.99 -33.22
CA LEU A 380 -11.49 -21.23 -33.50
C LEU A 380 -10.59 -22.46 -33.53
N ALA A 381 -9.40 -22.35 -34.14
CA ALA A 381 -8.42 -23.45 -34.17
C ALA A 381 -7.88 -23.80 -32.77
N LYS A 382 -7.88 -22.85 -31.83
CA LYS A 382 -7.44 -23.05 -30.45
C LYS A 382 -8.52 -23.66 -29.55
N LEU A 383 -9.80 -23.49 -29.91
CA LEU A 383 -10.95 -24.05 -29.19
C LEU A 383 -11.25 -25.51 -29.55
N GLN A 384 -10.69 -25.98 -30.67
CA GLN A 384 -10.77 -27.37 -31.14
C GLN A 384 -9.62 -28.19 -30.54
#